data_AF-A0A453ECT5-F1
#
_entry.id   AF-A0A453ECT5-F1
#
_cell.length_a   1.000
_cell.length_b   1.000
_cell.length_c   1.000
_cell.angle_alpha   90.00
_cell.angle_beta   90.00
_cell.angle_gamma   90.00
#
_symmetry.space_group_name_H-M   'P 1'
#
loop_
_entity.id
_entity.type
_entity.pdbx_description
1 polymer ?
#
loop_
_entity_poly.entity_id
_entity_poly.type
_entity_poly.pdbx_seq_one_letter_code
_entity_poly.pdbx_strand_id
1 'polypeptide(L)'
;MSKPPTSATSRPNSMVVKKVCPREYIPPHIVAEAISTLHGLDLRWSGPITPSERLYVEQYVLAKYPQYSHGLIEEESCDKDDLYSTYYSTGCMSASPEGGSGERRRQSPTGSPSSARPDIDMVRLEPSRLLDILTKKSSFTGSFISIPEIQARNRVLRHCGLTDDEYLVLFAATPKDAMMLIGESYPFFRSNYYMSILADDRDCIHAFAAYKEAKVIAAPESWLDLRIKGSQLSQYFRRKSKLTHKGLFAYPAVSAAAPAADDGITPPPPRYSMHWVSEAHRNGWHVLLDATALVVGEDRLPLSLHRPDLVLCTLDDTHSQQPSAKVTCLLVRRRSFDTSALPPPQPQQKQ
;
A
#
# COMPACT_ATOMS: atom_id res chain seq x y z
N MET A 1 -10.71 -54.86 -59.91
CA MET A 1 -11.79 -54.60 -58.93
C MET A 1 -11.22 -53.57 -57.97
N SER A 2 -11.66 -52.31 -57.91
CA SER A 2 -13.01 -51.81 -57.58
C SER A 2 -13.17 -50.34 -58.02
N LYS A 3 -14.44 -49.91 -58.11
CA LYS A 3 -15.02 -48.65 -58.63
C LYS A 3 -14.33 -47.33 -58.22
N PRO A 4 -14.44 -46.26 -59.04
CA PRO A 4 -14.22 -44.89 -58.58
C PRO A 4 -15.50 -44.30 -57.96
N PRO A 5 -15.39 -43.46 -56.92
CA PRO A 5 -16.35 -42.37 -56.75
C PRO A 5 -15.65 -41.05 -56.31
N THR A 6 -15.87 -39.97 -57.05
CA THR A 6 -16.76 -38.83 -56.77
C THR A 6 -16.03 -37.60 -56.22
N SER A 7 -16.24 -36.51 -56.94
CA SER A 7 -15.86 -35.13 -56.65
C SER A 7 -16.33 -34.66 -55.27
N ALA A 8 -15.39 -34.14 -54.48
CA ALA A 8 -15.68 -33.20 -53.40
C ALA A 8 -14.96 -31.88 -53.71
N THR A 9 -15.78 -30.86 -53.93
CA THR A 9 -15.49 -29.44 -54.13
C THR A 9 -14.32 -28.89 -53.29
N SER A 10 -13.25 -28.47 -53.96
CA SER A 10 -12.27 -27.53 -53.39
C SER A 10 -12.86 -26.11 -53.43
N ARG A 11 -13.34 -25.61 -52.29
CA ARG A 11 -13.52 -24.17 -52.10
C ARG A 11 -12.13 -23.53 -51.93
N PRO A 12 -11.80 -22.41 -52.58
CA PRO A 12 -10.61 -21.67 -52.23
C PRO A 12 -10.79 -21.14 -50.80
N ASN A 13 -9.84 -21.43 -49.92
CA ASN A 13 -9.74 -20.73 -48.65
C ASN A 13 -9.52 -19.25 -48.99
N SER A 14 -10.57 -18.46 -48.79
CA SER A 14 -10.54 -17.01 -48.84
C SER A 14 -9.39 -16.54 -47.94
N MET A 15 -8.31 -16.07 -48.56
CA MET A 15 -7.34 -15.20 -47.90
C MET A 15 -8.11 -14.00 -47.38
N VAL A 16 -8.33 -13.96 -46.07
CA VAL A 16 -8.69 -12.72 -45.39
C VAL A 16 -7.45 -11.85 -45.44
N VAL A 17 -7.28 -11.10 -46.53
CA VAL A 17 -6.43 -9.91 -46.53
C VAL A 17 -7.12 -8.96 -45.58
N LYS A 18 -6.68 -8.97 -44.32
CA LYS A 18 -7.11 -7.98 -43.34
C LYS A 18 -6.53 -6.66 -43.83
N LYS A 19 -7.43 -5.87 -44.40
CA LYS A 19 -7.32 -4.48 -44.80
C LYS A 19 -6.42 -3.75 -43.80
N VAL A 20 -5.23 -3.34 -44.27
CA VAL A 20 -4.26 -2.54 -43.53
C VAL A 20 -4.95 -1.24 -43.12
N CYS A 21 -5.10 -1.04 -41.81
CA CYS A 21 -5.58 0.22 -41.27
C CYS A 21 -4.41 1.21 -41.26
N PRO A 22 -4.57 2.42 -41.83
CA PRO A 22 -3.51 3.43 -41.86
C PRO A 22 -3.39 4.10 -40.49
N ARG A 23 -2.67 3.43 -39.58
CA ARG A 23 -2.04 3.90 -38.33
C ARG A 23 -1.61 2.65 -37.57
N GLU A 24 -0.57 2.00 -38.06
CA GLU A 24 0.04 0.87 -37.36
C GLU A 24 0.83 1.40 -36.17
N TYR A 25 0.14 1.63 -35.06
CA TYR A 25 0.78 1.85 -33.77
C TYR A 25 1.64 0.64 -33.42
N ILE A 26 2.84 0.88 -32.88
CA ILE A 26 3.72 -0.17 -32.37
C ILE A 26 2.95 -0.96 -31.30
N PRO A 27 2.76 -2.28 -31.46
CA PRO A 27 2.03 -3.07 -30.48
C PRO A 27 2.65 -2.99 -29.08
N PRO A 28 1.85 -2.86 -28.00
CA PRO A 28 2.37 -2.67 -26.63
C PRO A 28 3.31 -3.77 -26.14
N HIS A 29 3.14 -5.01 -26.62
CA HIS A 29 4.03 -6.12 -26.26
C HIS A 29 5.43 -5.97 -26.87
N ILE A 30 5.57 -5.34 -28.04
CA ILE A 30 6.87 -5.04 -28.66
C ILE A 30 7.59 -3.95 -27.88
N VAL A 31 6.85 -2.93 -27.42
CA VAL A 31 7.38 -1.90 -26.53
C VAL A 31 7.87 -2.53 -25.22
N ALA A 32 7.07 -3.41 -24.61
CA ALA A 32 7.47 -4.11 -23.39
C ALA A 32 8.71 -4.99 -23.57
N GLU A 33 8.82 -5.69 -24.71
CA GLU A 33 9.99 -6.48 -25.07
C GLU A 33 11.26 -5.62 -25.19
N ALA A 34 11.18 -4.49 -25.91
CA ALA A 34 12.29 -3.55 -26.07
C ALA A 34 12.74 -2.96 -24.71
N ILE A 35 11.79 -2.54 -23.88
CA ILE A 35 12.14 -2.03 -22.53
C ILE A 35 12.78 -3.12 -21.67
N SER A 36 12.43 -4.38 -21.89
CA SER A 36 13.01 -5.51 -21.16
C SER A 36 14.46 -5.81 -21.55
N THR A 37 14.98 -5.29 -22.67
CA THR A 37 16.39 -5.47 -23.08
C THR A 37 17.33 -4.40 -22.51
N LEU A 38 16.81 -3.36 -21.87
CA LEU A 38 17.60 -2.35 -21.15
C LEU A 38 18.06 -2.91 -19.79
N HIS A 39 19.18 -3.65 -19.77
CA HIS A 39 19.79 -4.10 -18.51
C HIS A 39 20.39 -2.92 -17.74
N GLY A 40 20.08 -2.81 -16.44
CA GLY A 40 20.70 -1.84 -15.54
C GLY A 40 19.84 -0.62 -15.19
N LEU A 41 18.61 -0.54 -15.70
CA LEU A 41 17.59 0.37 -15.17
C LEU A 41 16.66 -0.43 -14.26
N ASP A 42 16.71 -0.11 -12.97
CA ASP A 42 15.79 -0.56 -11.94
C ASP A 42 14.35 -0.47 -12.45
N LEU A 43 13.57 -1.53 -12.26
CA LEU A 43 12.22 -1.76 -12.80
C LEU A 43 11.26 -0.57 -12.58
N ARG A 44 11.32 0.43 -13.46
CA ARG A 44 10.36 1.54 -13.53
C ARG A 44 9.15 1.16 -14.38
N TRP A 45 8.38 0.16 -13.94
CA TRP A 45 7.17 -0.26 -14.65
C TRP A 45 5.94 0.62 -14.36
N SER A 46 6.12 1.77 -13.70
CA SER A 46 5.02 2.66 -13.29
C SER A 46 5.30 4.15 -13.48
N GLY A 47 6.13 4.52 -14.45
CA GLY A 47 6.37 5.91 -14.84
C GLY A 47 6.03 6.18 -16.31
N PRO A 48 5.80 7.43 -16.72
CA PRO A 48 5.71 7.79 -18.14
C PRO A 48 7.00 7.39 -18.86
N ILE A 49 6.87 6.81 -20.07
CA ILE A 49 8.01 6.49 -20.95
C ILE A 49 8.83 7.77 -21.14
N THR A 50 10.11 7.73 -20.79
CA THR A 50 11.02 8.86 -20.98
C THR A 50 11.34 9.05 -22.47
N PRO A 51 11.73 10.26 -22.90
CA PRO A 51 12.17 10.49 -24.29
C PRO A 51 13.31 9.56 -24.73
N SER A 52 14.25 9.25 -23.83
CA SER A 52 15.36 8.34 -24.09
C SER A 52 14.91 6.88 -24.25
N GLU A 53 13.98 6.42 -23.41
CA GLU A 53 13.35 5.09 -23.55
C GLU A 53 12.54 5.01 -24.85
N ARG A 54 11.86 6.09 -25.24
CA ARG A 54 11.12 6.17 -26.50
C ARG A 54 12.06 5.99 -27.70
N LEU A 55 13.14 6.77 -27.77
CA LEU A 55 14.15 6.67 -28.84
C LEU A 55 14.76 5.27 -28.94
N TYR A 56 15.02 4.63 -27.80
CA TYR A 56 15.52 3.25 -27.78
C TYR A 56 14.51 2.28 -28.39
N VAL A 57 13.22 2.39 -28.02
CA VAL A 57 12.16 1.56 -28.59
C VAL A 57 12.05 1.78 -30.11
N GLU A 58 12.18 3.02 -30.58
CA GLU A 58 12.17 3.34 -32.01
C GLU A 58 13.31 2.63 -32.75
N GLN A 59 14.54 2.71 -32.23
CA GLN A 59 15.71 2.03 -32.82
C GLN A 59 15.58 0.50 -32.75
N TYR A 60 15.04 -0.04 -31.65
CA TYR A 60 14.81 -1.47 -31.47
C TYR A 60 13.78 -2.00 -32.48
N VAL A 61 12.70 -1.24 -32.71
CA VAL A 61 11.67 -1.59 -33.70
C VAL A 61 12.23 -1.51 -35.12
N LEU A 62 13.00 -0.47 -35.46
CA LEU A 62 13.66 -0.36 -36.77
C LEU A 62 14.58 -1.56 -37.04
N ALA A 63 15.34 -2.00 -36.03
CA ALA A 63 16.31 -3.08 -36.19
C ALA A 63 15.68 -4.48 -36.20
N LYS A 64 14.70 -4.73 -35.33
CA LYS A 64 14.17 -6.08 -35.07
C LYS A 64 12.78 -6.34 -35.68
N TYR A 65 11.97 -5.30 -35.83
CA TYR A 65 10.62 -5.40 -36.39
C TYR A 65 10.32 -4.31 -37.44
N PRO A 66 11.03 -4.32 -38.59
CA PRO A 66 10.93 -3.27 -39.61
C PRO A 66 9.52 -3.06 -40.15
N GLN A 67 8.66 -4.08 -40.09
CA GLN A 67 7.25 -4.00 -40.49
C GLN A 67 6.43 -3.01 -39.65
N TYR A 68 6.87 -2.67 -38.44
CA TYR A 68 6.22 -1.66 -37.58
C TYR A 68 6.93 -0.30 -37.62
N SER A 69 7.93 -0.13 -38.51
CA SER A 69 8.65 1.14 -38.68
C SER A 69 7.76 2.30 -39.12
N HIS A 70 6.65 2.01 -39.81
CA HIS A 70 5.65 2.99 -40.23
C HIS A 70 4.85 3.61 -39.07
N GLY A 71 4.94 3.02 -37.86
CA GLY A 71 4.34 3.53 -36.63
C GLY A 71 5.21 4.53 -35.86
N LEU A 72 6.43 4.78 -36.34
CA LEU A 72 7.37 5.74 -35.77
C LEU A 72 6.95 7.13 -36.26
N ILE A 73 6.59 8.00 -35.32
CA ILE A 73 6.21 9.37 -35.64
C ILE A 73 7.49 10.10 -36.05
N GLU A 74 7.63 10.44 -37.33
CA GLU A 74 8.65 11.38 -37.78
C GLU A 74 8.46 12.71 -37.03
N GLU A 75 9.46 13.11 -36.24
CA GLU A 75 9.47 14.40 -35.54
C GLU A 75 9.76 15.56 -36.51
N GLU A 76 8.99 15.69 -37.59
CA GLU A 76 8.99 16.89 -38.40
C GLU A 76 7.56 17.30 -38.75
N SER A 77 7.17 18.48 -38.26
CA SER A 77 5.95 19.23 -38.53
C SER A 77 4.62 18.67 -37.98
N CYS A 78 4.28 19.05 -36.75
CA CYS A 78 2.88 19.24 -36.35
C CYS A 78 2.85 20.15 -35.12
N ASP A 79 2.37 21.38 -35.31
CA ASP A 79 2.14 22.39 -34.28
C ASP A 79 1.42 21.79 -33.07
N LYS A 80 2.05 21.92 -31.89
CA LYS A 80 1.49 21.49 -30.61
C LYS A 80 0.88 22.67 -29.89
N ASP A 81 -0.33 23.02 -30.31
CA ASP A 81 -1.35 23.60 -29.44
C ASP A 81 -2.63 22.77 -29.65
N ASP A 82 -3.48 22.66 -28.62
CA ASP A 82 -4.78 21.94 -28.60
C ASP A 82 -4.87 20.45 -28.21
N LEU A 83 -4.23 20.04 -27.11
CA LEU A 83 -4.82 18.96 -26.29
C LEU A 83 -4.87 19.26 -24.77
N TYR A 84 -4.29 20.37 -24.33
CA TYR A 84 -4.26 20.79 -22.92
C TYR A 84 -5.37 21.83 -22.59
N SER A 85 -5.88 22.57 -23.59
CA SER A 85 -6.92 23.61 -23.42
C SER A 85 -8.35 23.07 -23.29
N THR A 86 -8.66 21.86 -23.75
CA THR A 86 -10.04 21.33 -23.70
C THR A 86 -10.45 20.87 -22.29
N TYR A 87 -9.50 20.55 -21.41
CA TYR A 87 -9.80 20.04 -20.07
C TYR A 87 -10.00 21.13 -19.00
N TYR A 88 -9.61 22.39 -19.29
CA TYR A 88 -9.64 23.49 -18.31
C TYR A 88 -10.60 24.66 -18.64
N SER A 89 -11.29 24.67 -19.79
CA SER A 89 -12.13 25.82 -20.19
C SER A 89 -13.65 25.59 -20.23
N THR A 90 -14.20 24.46 -19.75
CA THR A 90 -15.68 24.24 -19.73
C THR A 90 -16.30 24.42 -18.34
N GLY A 91 -15.86 25.45 -17.60
CA GLY A 91 -16.31 25.71 -16.23
C GLY A 91 -16.68 27.16 -15.96
N CYS A 92 -17.71 27.71 -16.62
CA CYS A 92 -18.65 28.65 -15.99
C CYS A 92 -19.84 29.05 -16.89
N MET A 93 -21.02 29.12 -16.24
CA MET A 93 -22.23 29.91 -16.55
C MET A 93 -23.19 29.49 -17.68
N SER A 94 -24.41 29.11 -17.30
CA SER A 94 -25.69 29.72 -17.77
C SER A 94 -26.85 29.01 -17.04
N ALA A 95 -27.56 29.67 -16.12
CA ALA A 95 -28.74 30.50 -16.36
C ALA A 95 -30.00 29.70 -16.73
N SER A 96 -31.01 29.82 -15.87
CA SER A 96 -32.37 29.27 -15.97
C SER A 96 -33.14 29.72 -17.22
N PRO A 97 -34.27 29.05 -17.50
CA PRO A 97 -35.50 29.82 -17.73
C PRO A 97 -36.70 29.33 -16.91
N GLU A 98 -37.58 30.28 -16.62
CA GLU A 98 -38.88 30.12 -15.96
C GLU A 98 -39.94 29.48 -16.88
N GLY A 99 -40.99 28.92 -16.26
CA GLY A 99 -42.34 28.94 -16.84
C GLY A 99 -43.19 27.68 -16.67
N GLY A 100 -44.04 27.66 -15.63
CA GLY A 100 -45.47 27.34 -15.84
C GLY A 100 -46.03 25.95 -15.48
N SER A 101 -46.75 25.93 -14.35
CA SER A 101 -48.02 25.20 -14.07
C SER A 101 -47.99 23.72 -13.67
N GLY A 102 -48.71 23.41 -12.58
CA GLY A 102 -49.12 22.05 -12.22
C GLY A 102 -49.17 21.77 -10.71
N GLU A 103 -50.24 22.21 -10.04
CA GLU A 103 -50.56 21.95 -8.63
C GLU A 103 -50.50 20.46 -8.23
N ARG A 104 -49.99 20.16 -7.01
CA ARG A 104 -50.71 19.34 -6.02
C ARG A 104 -50.05 19.36 -4.63
N ARG A 105 -50.77 20.06 -3.76
CA ARG A 105 -50.79 20.18 -2.30
C ARG A 105 -50.71 18.85 -1.53
N ARG A 106 -49.89 18.78 -0.47
CA ARG A 106 -50.15 18.12 0.86
C ARG A 106 -48.90 18.23 1.75
N GLN A 107 -48.81 19.25 2.59
CA GLN A 107 -49.15 19.23 4.04
C GLN A 107 -48.25 18.33 4.89
N SER A 108 -47.34 18.98 5.63
CA SER A 108 -46.69 18.45 6.83
C SER A 108 -47.71 18.22 7.96
N PRO A 109 -47.34 17.45 9.00
CA PRO A 109 -47.39 18.07 10.31
C PRO A 109 -46.15 17.83 11.18
N THR A 110 -45.96 18.85 11.99
CA THR A 110 -45.09 19.11 13.13
C THR A 110 -45.14 18.03 14.22
N GLY A 111 -44.02 17.85 14.93
CA GLY A 111 -43.97 17.15 16.22
C GLY A 111 -42.54 16.89 16.69
N SER A 112 -42.00 17.75 17.56
CA SER A 112 -40.89 17.40 18.46
C SER A 112 -41.48 17.00 19.81
N PRO A 113 -40.84 16.10 20.59
CA PRO A 113 -39.87 16.61 21.56
C PRO A 113 -38.66 15.69 21.84
N SER A 114 -37.54 16.34 22.17
CA SER A 114 -36.58 15.93 23.21
C SER A 114 -36.13 14.46 23.27
N SER A 115 -34.98 14.17 22.65
CA SER A 115 -33.97 13.32 23.27
C SER A 115 -32.61 13.95 23.02
N ALA A 116 -31.97 14.47 24.07
CA ALA A 116 -30.59 14.94 24.02
C ALA A 116 -29.70 13.77 23.56
N ARG A 117 -29.35 13.75 22.27
CA ARG A 117 -28.26 12.95 21.76
C ARG A 117 -26.98 13.72 22.10
N PRO A 118 -25.94 13.10 22.68
CA PRO A 118 -24.64 13.73 22.66
C PRO A 118 -24.29 13.91 21.18
N ASP A 119 -24.02 15.16 20.82
CA ASP A 119 -23.61 15.57 19.50
C ASP A 119 -22.33 14.80 19.16
N ILE A 120 -22.43 13.86 18.22
CA ILE A 120 -21.32 12.97 17.81
C ILE A 120 -20.45 13.71 16.77
N ASP A 121 -20.79 14.96 16.44
CA ASP A 121 -19.95 15.83 15.64
C ASP A 121 -18.89 16.47 16.53
N MET A 122 -17.63 16.24 16.15
CA MET A 122 -16.38 16.70 16.78
C MET A 122 -15.89 15.91 18.01
N VAL A 123 -15.60 14.62 17.82
CA VAL A 123 -14.25 14.22 18.26
C VAL A 123 -13.30 14.83 17.23
N ARG A 124 -12.85 16.06 17.49
CA ARG A 124 -11.63 16.59 16.87
C ARG A 124 -10.56 15.55 17.18
N LEU A 125 -10.23 14.72 16.19
CA LEU A 125 -9.12 13.81 16.32
C LEU A 125 -7.89 14.70 16.47
N GLU A 126 -7.32 14.68 17.67
CA GLU A 126 -5.99 15.24 17.87
C GLU A 126 -5.06 14.54 16.88
N PRO A 127 -4.18 15.30 16.19
CA PRO A 127 -3.16 14.73 15.33
C PRO A 127 -2.43 13.59 16.05
N SER A 128 -2.18 12.47 15.38
CA SER A 128 -1.58 11.29 16.03
C SER A 128 -0.23 11.65 16.65
N ARG A 129 -0.16 11.76 17.99
CA ARG A 129 1.09 12.02 18.71
C ARG A 129 1.94 10.76 18.92
N LEU A 130 1.64 9.69 18.19
CA LEU A 130 2.27 8.39 18.38
C LEU A 130 3.78 8.48 18.26
N LEU A 131 4.29 9.18 17.23
CA LEU A 131 5.73 9.32 17.03
C LEU A 131 6.39 10.08 18.18
N ASP A 132 5.77 11.15 18.68
CA ASP A 132 6.26 11.91 19.84
C ASP A 132 6.28 11.07 21.11
N ILE A 133 5.18 10.33 21.37
CA ILE A 133 5.04 9.47 22.55
C ILE A 133 6.10 8.37 22.51
N LEU A 134 6.25 7.71 21.37
CA LEU A 134 7.24 6.65 21.19
C LEU A 134 8.67 7.21 21.30
N THR A 135 8.96 8.35 20.67
CA THR A 135 10.27 9.00 20.75
C THR A 135 10.58 9.36 22.20
N LYS A 136 9.66 10.00 22.92
CA LYS A 136 9.81 10.34 24.34
C LYS A 136 10.00 9.12 25.23
N LYS A 137 9.32 8.01 24.95
CA LYS A 137 9.47 6.75 25.69
C LYS A 137 10.79 6.04 25.40
N SER A 138 11.32 6.22 24.20
CA SER A 138 12.59 5.62 23.76
C SER A 138 13.83 6.46 24.08
N SER A 139 13.69 7.78 24.25
CA SER A 139 14.81 8.67 24.51
C SER A 139 15.36 8.45 25.91
N PHE A 140 16.61 7.99 26.00
CA PHE A 140 17.37 7.98 27.25
C PHE A 140 17.50 9.41 27.79
N THR A 141 17.57 9.57 29.10
CA THR A 141 17.67 10.90 29.76
C THR A 141 18.99 11.63 29.49
N GLY A 142 19.95 10.95 28.86
CA GLY A 142 21.22 11.52 28.40
C GLY A 142 21.09 12.18 27.02
N SER A 143 21.79 13.28 26.82
CA SER A 143 21.75 14.10 25.59
C SER A 143 22.40 13.45 24.34
N PHE A 144 22.87 12.21 24.41
CA PHE A 144 23.68 11.61 23.34
C PHE A 144 23.24 10.17 23.01
N ILE A 145 23.00 9.91 21.73
CA ILE A 145 22.86 8.57 21.16
C ILE A 145 24.27 7.98 21.00
N SER A 146 24.48 6.75 21.46
CA SER A 146 25.81 6.13 21.38
C SER A 146 26.18 5.74 19.94
N ILE A 147 27.48 5.72 19.62
CA ILE A 147 27.97 5.28 18.29
C ILE A 147 27.47 3.87 17.93
N PRO A 148 27.53 2.86 18.84
CA PRO A 148 26.97 1.53 18.56
C PRO A 148 25.48 1.56 18.23
N GLU A 149 24.70 2.41 18.90
CA GLU A 149 23.28 2.55 18.63
C GLU A 149 23.02 3.14 17.24
N ILE A 150 23.75 4.18 16.84
CA ILE A 150 23.68 4.75 15.48
C ILE A 150 24.01 3.69 14.43
N GLN A 151 25.06 2.91 14.66
CA GLN A 151 25.46 1.82 13.77
C GLN A 151 24.38 0.74 13.65
N ALA A 152 23.77 0.34 14.77
CA ALA A 152 22.68 -0.63 14.80
C ALA A 152 21.46 -0.13 14.03
N ARG A 153 21.01 1.13 14.26
CA ARG A 153 19.88 1.73 13.52
C ARG A 153 20.13 1.72 12.02
N ASN A 154 21.32 2.17 11.61
CA ASN A 154 21.73 2.19 10.21
C ASN A 154 21.80 0.79 9.60
N ARG A 155 22.20 -0.23 10.37
CA ARG A 155 22.24 -1.63 9.91
C ARG A 155 20.83 -2.15 9.63
N VAL A 156 19.91 -1.98 10.59
CA VAL A 156 18.51 -2.42 10.45
C VAL A 156 17.85 -1.75 9.23
N LEU A 157 17.94 -0.42 9.13
CA LEU A 157 17.37 0.33 8.02
C LEU A 157 17.91 -0.16 6.66
N ARG A 158 19.23 -0.33 6.55
CA ARG A 158 19.86 -0.87 5.33
C ARG A 158 19.37 -2.26 4.97
N HIS A 159 19.26 -3.17 5.94
CA HIS A 159 18.77 -4.53 5.70
C HIS A 159 17.29 -4.56 5.31
N CYS A 160 16.50 -3.61 5.81
CA CYS A 160 15.10 -3.42 5.43
C CYS A 160 14.91 -2.63 4.12
N GLY A 161 15.98 -2.06 3.55
CA GLY A 161 15.88 -1.16 2.39
C GLY A 161 15.15 0.16 2.71
N LEU A 162 15.19 0.59 3.97
CA LEU A 162 14.53 1.79 4.48
C LEU A 162 15.57 2.87 4.80
N THR A 163 15.10 4.10 4.99
CA THR A 163 15.93 5.27 5.31
C THR A 163 15.46 5.94 6.61
N ASP A 164 16.37 6.63 7.31
CA ASP A 164 16.08 7.25 8.61
C ASP A 164 15.13 8.47 8.52
N ASP A 165 15.05 9.09 7.34
CA ASP A 165 14.06 10.14 7.03
C ASP A 165 12.64 9.59 6.84
N GLU A 166 12.51 8.32 6.43
CA GLU A 166 11.20 7.67 6.28
C GLU A 166 10.78 6.93 7.57
N TYR A 167 11.72 6.33 8.29
CA TYR A 167 11.47 5.45 9.43
C TYR A 167 12.31 5.79 10.65
N LEU A 168 11.65 5.88 11.81
CA LEU A 168 12.29 5.89 13.12
C LEU A 168 12.57 4.44 13.57
N VAL A 169 13.76 4.19 14.10
CA VAL A 169 14.12 2.90 14.71
C VAL A 169 14.14 3.03 16.23
N LEU A 170 13.39 2.15 16.90
CA LEU A 170 13.35 2.02 18.35
C LEU A 170 13.82 0.62 18.75
N PHE A 171 14.65 0.53 19.78
CA PHE A 171 15.08 -0.75 20.34
C PHE A 171 14.24 -1.11 21.55
N ALA A 172 13.88 -2.38 21.65
CA ALA A 172 13.15 -2.95 22.77
C ALA A 172 13.88 -4.20 23.28
N ALA A 173 13.77 -4.47 24.59
CA ALA A 173 14.40 -5.65 25.19
C ALA A 173 13.76 -6.94 24.64
N THR A 174 12.44 -6.94 24.43
CA THR A 174 11.70 -8.07 23.86
C THR A 174 10.67 -7.63 22.82
N PRO A 175 10.21 -8.54 21.94
CA PRO A 175 9.06 -8.28 21.05
C PRO A 175 7.82 -7.81 21.82
N LYS A 176 7.59 -8.39 23.00
CA LYS A 176 6.46 -8.02 23.86
C LYS A 176 6.56 -6.56 24.32
N ASP A 177 7.76 -6.09 24.69
CA ASP A 177 7.95 -4.69 25.10
C ASP A 177 7.66 -3.72 23.96
N ALA A 178 8.06 -4.05 22.74
CA ALA A 178 7.72 -3.25 21.57
C ALA A 178 6.21 -3.23 21.27
N MET A 179 5.53 -4.38 21.40
CA MET A 179 4.07 -4.45 21.28
C MET A 179 3.35 -3.63 22.37
N MET A 180 3.85 -3.65 23.61
CA MET A 180 3.34 -2.79 24.69
C MET A 180 3.53 -1.31 24.37
N LEU A 181 4.71 -0.91 23.86
CA LEU A 181 4.95 0.47 23.42
C LEU A 181 3.94 0.91 22.36
N ILE A 182 3.61 0.04 21.39
CA ILE A 182 2.58 0.30 20.39
C ILE A 182 1.20 0.42 21.04
N GLY A 183 0.77 -0.55 21.84
CA GLY A 183 -0.55 -0.56 22.46
C GLY A 183 -0.81 0.69 23.34
N GLU A 184 0.19 1.09 24.11
CA GLU A 184 0.13 2.28 24.95
C GLU A 184 0.06 3.56 24.11
N SER A 185 0.82 3.64 23.02
CA SER A 185 1.03 4.88 22.27
C SER A 185 0.06 5.06 21.09
N TYR A 186 -0.51 3.97 20.57
CA TYR A 186 -1.43 4.03 19.45
C TYR A 186 -2.75 4.71 19.87
N PRO A 187 -3.29 5.65 19.06
CA PRO A 187 -4.47 6.43 19.42
C PRO A 187 -5.76 5.61 19.20
N PHE A 188 -5.95 4.54 19.98
CA PHE A 188 -7.22 3.79 20.03
C PHE A 188 -8.34 4.63 20.67
N PHE A 189 -9.57 4.46 20.18
CA PHE A 189 -10.78 5.10 20.70
C PHE A 189 -12.05 4.34 20.28
N ARG A 190 -13.19 4.63 20.93
CA ARG A 190 -14.49 3.91 20.81
C ARG A 190 -14.99 3.60 19.38
N SER A 191 -14.55 4.34 18.37
CA SER A 191 -15.02 4.19 16.98
C SER A 191 -13.97 3.67 15.99
N ASN A 192 -12.72 3.46 16.43
CA ASN A 192 -11.71 2.82 15.59
C ASN A 192 -11.61 1.33 15.87
N TYR A 193 -10.80 0.67 15.06
CA TYR A 193 -10.66 -0.78 15.06
C TYR A 193 -9.23 -1.19 15.40
N TYR A 194 -9.12 -2.31 16.08
CA TYR A 194 -7.91 -3.11 16.12
C TYR A 194 -8.21 -4.46 15.50
N MET A 195 -7.56 -4.78 14.38
CA MET A 195 -7.70 -6.07 13.71
C MET A 195 -6.38 -6.80 13.76
N SER A 196 -6.37 -8.03 14.26
CA SER A 196 -5.14 -8.78 14.46
C SER A 196 -5.27 -10.20 13.94
N ILE A 197 -4.23 -10.66 13.26
CA ILE A 197 -4.00 -12.06 12.85
C ILE A 197 -2.82 -12.65 13.65
N LEU A 198 -2.25 -11.88 14.57
CA LEU A 198 -1.19 -12.35 15.46
C LEU A 198 -1.75 -13.40 16.43
N ALA A 199 -0.91 -14.32 16.86
CA ALA A 199 -1.28 -15.29 17.88
C ALA A 199 -1.54 -14.59 19.24
N ASP A 200 -2.53 -15.07 19.98
CA ASP A 200 -3.01 -14.45 21.23
C ASP A 200 -1.90 -14.29 22.29
N ASP A 201 -0.92 -15.20 22.32
CA ASP A 201 0.21 -15.15 23.25
C ASP A 201 1.21 -14.03 22.93
N ARG A 202 1.24 -13.56 21.68
CA ARG A 202 2.12 -12.49 21.20
C ARG A 202 1.42 -11.14 21.09
N ASP A 203 0.11 -11.13 20.88
CA ASP A 203 -0.67 -9.91 20.74
C ASP A 203 -1.07 -9.35 22.11
N CYS A 204 -0.25 -8.48 22.69
CA CYS A 204 -0.65 -7.71 23.88
C CYS A 204 -1.37 -6.38 23.54
N ILE A 205 -1.48 -6.01 22.26
CA ILE A 205 -2.10 -4.75 21.82
C ILE A 205 -3.63 -4.81 22.01
N HIS A 206 -4.24 -5.99 21.85
CA HIS A 206 -5.68 -6.17 22.00
C HIS A 206 -6.23 -5.64 23.33
N ALA A 207 -5.47 -5.81 24.43
CA ALA A 207 -5.86 -5.35 25.75
C ALA A 207 -5.92 -3.81 25.83
N PHE A 208 -4.93 -3.13 25.23
CA PHE A 208 -4.92 -1.66 25.14
C PHE A 208 -6.02 -1.13 24.24
N ALA A 209 -6.26 -1.79 23.11
CA ALA A 209 -7.35 -1.45 22.21
C ALA A 209 -8.71 -1.57 22.90
N ALA A 210 -8.95 -2.69 23.61
CA ALA A 210 -10.17 -2.91 24.39
C ALA A 210 -10.31 -1.89 25.54
N TYR A 211 -9.23 -1.60 26.27
CA TYR A 211 -9.22 -0.59 27.34
C TYR A 211 -9.58 0.80 26.82
N LYS A 212 -9.10 1.17 25.63
CA LYS A 212 -9.45 2.42 24.93
C LYS A 212 -10.75 2.32 24.12
N GLU A 213 -11.55 1.28 24.36
CA GLU A 213 -12.87 1.01 23.77
C GLU A 213 -12.88 0.80 22.25
N ALA A 214 -11.72 0.60 21.62
CA ALA A 214 -11.66 0.26 20.20
C ALA A 214 -12.29 -1.12 19.92
N LYS A 215 -12.81 -1.29 18.72
CA LYS A 215 -13.39 -2.57 18.29
C LYS A 215 -12.28 -3.55 17.94
N VAL A 216 -12.06 -4.54 18.80
CA VAL A 216 -11.08 -5.62 18.58
C VAL A 216 -11.67 -6.72 17.69
N ILE A 217 -10.92 -7.12 16.66
CA ILE A 217 -11.27 -8.19 15.73
C ILE A 217 -10.09 -9.16 15.66
N ALA A 218 -10.24 -10.35 16.25
CA ALA A 218 -9.33 -11.47 16.04
C ALA A 218 -9.69 -12.15 14.71
N ALA A 219 -8.81 -12.02 13.72
CA ALA A 219 -8.98 -12.58 12.40
C ALA A 219 -8.13 -13.85 12.26
N PRO A 220 -8.68 -14.95 11.70
CA PRO A 220 -7.94 -16.18 11.54
C PRO A 220 -6.86 -16.05 10.44
N GLU A 221 -5.79 -16.81 10.59
CA GLU A 221 -4.64 -16.83 9.67
C GLU A 221 -5.04 -17.13 8.21
N SER A 222 -6.08 -17.93 8.00
CA SER A 222 -6.65 -18.24 6.68
C SER A 222 -7.12 -17.02 5.89
N TRP A 223 -7.35 -15.88 6.54
CA TRP A 223 -7.74 -14.63 5.87
C TRP A 223 -6.61 -13.97 5.09
N LEU A 224 -5.35 -14.34 5.35
CA LEU A 224 -4.19 -13.85 4.61
C LEU A 224 -4.01 -14.56 3.26
N ASP A 225 -4.79 -15.60 2.97
CA ASP A 225 -4.74 -16.34 1.71
C ASP A 225 -5.31 -15.53 0.54
N LEU A 226 -4.43 -15.04 -0.33
CA LEU A 226 -4.79 -14.29 -1.54
C LEU A 226 -5.54 -15.12 -2.59
N ARG A 227 -5.49 -16.46 -2.51
CA ARG A 227 -6.21 -17.34 -3.45
C ARG A 227 -7.72 -17.21 -3.30
N ILE A 228 -8.19 -16.67 -2.19
CA ILE A 228 -9.61 -16.43 -1.91
C ILE A 228 -10.00 -15.08 -2.52
N LYS A 229 -10.57 -15.09 -3.74
CA LYS A 229 -11.14 -13.88 -4.37
C LYS A 229 -12.16 -13.23 -3.44
N GLY A 230 -11.98 -11.94 -3.14
CA GLY A 230 -12.85 -11.23 -2.21
C GLY A 230 -12.72 -11.71 -0.77
N SER A 231 -11.49 -12.05 -0.34
CA SER A 231 -11.18 -12.53 1.01
C SER A 231 -11.90 -11.73 2.08
N GLN A 232 -12.25 -12.41 3.17
CA GLN A 232 -12.86 -11.80 4.35
C GLN A 232 -12.05 -10.57 4.81
N LEU A 233 -10.72 -10.65 4.77
CA LEU A 233 -9.83 -9.54 5.09
C LEU A 233 -10.10 -8.29 4.23
N SER A 234 -10.15 -8.43 2.90
CA SER A 234 -10.46 -7.31 2.00
C SER A 234 -11.87 -6.75 2.21
N GLN A 235 -12.85 -7.59 2.57
CA GLN A 235 -14.20 -7.12 2.92
C GLN A 235 -14.18 -6.27 4.20
N TYR A 236 -13.44 -6.70 5.22
CA TYR A 236 -13.27 -5.94 6.44
C TYR A 236 -12.54 -4.61 6.23
N PHE A 237 -11.51 -4.59 5.39
CA PHE A 237 -10.84 -3.34 5.03
C PHE A 237 -11.79 -2.35 4.36
N ARG A 238 -12.64 -2.81 3.44
CA ARG A 238 -13.57 -1.98 2.68
C ARG A 238 -14.81 -1.52 3.45
N ARG A 239 -15.01 -1.95 4.70
CA ARG A 239 -16.12 -1.48 5.54
C ARG A 239 -16.16 0.05 5.57
N LYS A 240 -17.32 0.63 5.30
CA LYS A 240 -17.50 2.09 5.32
C LYS A 240 -17.16 2.63 6.71
N SER A 241 -16.36 3.67 6.75
CA SER A 241 -16.03 4.43 7.95
C SER A 241 -16.09 5.91 7.61
N LYS A 242 -16.52 6.73 8.57
CA LYS A 242 -16.46 8.18 8.47
C LYS A 242 -15.07 8.73 8.88
N LEU A 243 -14.22 7.87 9.44
CA LEU A 243 -12.89 8.23 9.93
C LEU A 243 -11.88 8.21 8.78
N THR A 244 -10.95 9.17 8.79
CA THR A 244 -9.80 9.21 7.88
C THR A 244 -8.93 7.96 8.03
N HIS A 245 -8.70 7.54 9.28
CA HIS A 245 -8.05 6.28 9.62
C HIS A 245 -8.99 5.37 10.41
N LYS A 246 -9.16 4.14 9.94
CA LYS A 246 -10.09 3.16 10.50
C LYS A 246 -9.55 2.47 11.74
N GLY A 247 -8.24 2.32 11.87
CA GLY A 247 -7.65 1.50 12.90
C GLY A 247 -6.27 0.97 12.56
N LEU A 248 -5.81 0.04 13.39
CA LEU A 248 -4.56 -0.70 13.21
C LEU A 248 -4.89 -2.14 12.78
N PHE A 249 -4.26 -2.59 11.71
CA PHE A 249 -4.24 -3.98 11.26
C PHE A 249 -2.87 -4.59 11.58
N ALA A 250 -2.84 -5.69 12.32
CA ALA A 250 -1.62 -6.40 12.70
C ALA A 250 -1.59 -7.81 12.13
N TYR A 251 -0.49 -8.21 11.51
CA TYR A 251 -0.34 -9.58 10.99
C TYR A 251 1.14 -10.00 10.91
N PRO A 252 1.42 -11.32 10.97
CA PRO A 252 2.80 -11.81 10.89
C PRO A 252 3.29 -11.84 9.43
N ALA A 253 4.60 -11.72 9.24
CA ALA A 253 5.24 -11.83 7.92
C ALA A 253 5.37 -13.29 7.45
N VAL A 254 5.34 -14.25 8.39
CA VAL A 254 5.42 -15.70 8.15
C VAL A 254 4.36 -16.43 8.94
N SER A 255 3.97 -17.61 8.46
CA SER A 255 3.08 -18.49 9.20
C SER A 255 3.72 -19.02 10.47
N ALA A 256 2.92 -19.10 11.54
CA ALA A 256 3.32 -19.74 12.79
C ALA A 256 3.31 -21.28 12.69
N ALA A 257 2.78 -21.84 11.59
CA ALA A 257 2.53 -23.27 11.44
C ALA A 257 3.79 -24.16 11.31
N ALA A 258 4.98 -23.59 11.17
CA ALA A 258 6.23 -24.34 11.19
C ALA A 258 7.23 -23.67 12.15
N PRO A 259 7.69 -24.36 13.22
CA PRO A 259 8.86 -23.90 13.94
C PRO A 259 10.04 -23.87 12.95
N ALA A 260 10.85 -22.82 13.02
CA ALA A 260 12.13 -22.78 12.35
C ALA A 260 13.01 -23.90 12.92
N ALA A 261 12.93 -25.09 12.33
CA ALA A 261 13.90 -26.13 12.60
C ALA A 261 15.15 -25.74 11.80
N ASP A 262 16.21 -25.38 12.52
CA ASP A 262 17.55 -25.17 11.97
C ASP A 262 18.22 -26.52 11.68
N ASP A 263 17.48 -27.42 11.03
CA ASP A 263 17.94 -28.76 10.66
C ASP A 263 18.32 -28.84 9.18
N GLY A 264 18.11 -27.76 8.41
CA GLY A 264 18.36 -27.69 6.97
C GLY A 264 17.48 -28.64 6.14
N ILE A 265 16.53 -29.33 6.77
CA ILE A 265 15.67 -30.34 6.15
C ILE A 265 14.24 -29.80 6.04
N THR A 266 13.80 -29.02 7.03
CA THR A 266 12.47 -28.45 7.08
C THR A 266 12.41 -27.18 6.21
N PRO A 267 11.48 -27.07 5.25
CA PRO A 267 11.34 -25.86 4.44
C PRO A 267 11.00 -24.65 5.33
N PRO A 268 11.51 -23.45 5.00
CA PRO A 268 11.23 -22.25 5.78
C PRO A 268 9.72 -21.97 5.83
N PRO A 269 9.22 -21.37 6.93
CA PRO A 269 7.80 -21.10 7.07
C PRO A 269 7.28 -20.24 5.90
N PRO A 270 6.08 -20.54 5.38
CA PRO A 270 5.54 -19.81 4.25
C PRO A 270 5.34 -18.34 4.64
N ARG A 271 5.78 -17.44 3.75
CA ARG A 271 5.65 -15.98 3.94
C ARG A 271 4.27 -15.51 3.51
N TYR A 272 3.70 -14.60 4.28
CA TYR A 272 2.48 -13.89 3.91
C TYR A 272 2.78 -12.76 2.93
N SER A 273 1.82 -12.54 2.03
CA SER A 273 1.97 -11.47 1.05
C SER A 273 1.84 -10.11 1.71
N MET A 274 2.83 -9.26 1.47
CA MET A 274 2.79 -7.86 1.87
C MET A 274 1.81 -7.01 1.05
N HIS A 275 1.16 -7.58 0.03
CA HIS A 275 0.06 -6.90 -0.67
C HIS A 275 -1.05 -6.44 0.28
N TRP A 276 -1.26 -7.14 1.40
CA TRP A 276 -2.19 -6.75 2.44
C TRP A 276 -1.88 -5.39 3.05
N VAL A 277 -0.61 -4.99 3.10
CA VAL A 277 -0.22 -3.64 3.53
C VAL A 277 -0.84 -2.59 2.60
N SER A 278 -0.64 -2.76 1.29
CA SER A 278 -1.15 -1.82 0.29
C SER A 278 -2.67 -1.80 0.23
N GLU A 279 -3.32 -2.97 0.33
CA GLU A 279 -4.79 -3.04 0.37
C GLU A 279 -5.36 -2.37 1.64
N ALA A 280 -4.71 -2.55 2.79
CA ALA A 280 -5.08 -1.88 4.04
C ALA A 280 -4.94 -0.35 3.93
N HIS A 281 -3.81 0.15 3.41
CA HIS A 281 -3.57 1.58 3.20
C HIS A 281 -4.60 2.23 2.28
N ARG A 282 -4.91 1.58 1.14
CA ARG A 282 -5.96 2.04 0.20
C ARG A 282 -7.33 2.19 0.86
N ASN A 283 -7.54 1.50 1.98
CA ASN A 283 -8.78 1.50 2.74
C ASN A 283 -8.66 2.24 4.09
N GLY A 284 -7.61 3.04 4.30
CA GLY A 284 -7.45 3.90 5.47
C GLY A 284 -7.07 3.17 6.76
N TRP A 285 -6.40 2.02 6.68
CA TRP A 285 -5.86 1.33 7.85
C TRP A 285 -4.37 1.60 7.99
N HIS A 286 -3.88 1.71 9.23
CA HIS A 286 -2.45 1.55 9.51
C HIS A 286 -2.13 0.07 9.68
N VAL A 287 -0.88 -0.29 9.43
CA VAL A 287 -0.43 -1.67 9.38
C VAL A 287 0.79 -1.89 10.27
N LEU A 288 0.67 -2.86 11.17
CA LEU A 288 1.75 -3.46 11.92
C LEU A 288 2.12 -4.81 11.29
N LEU A 289 3.34 -4.92 10.79
CA LEU A 289 3.91 -6.18 10.31
C LEU A 289 4.82 -6.78 11.37
N ASP A 290 4.49 -7.98 11.87
CA ASP A 290 5.39 -8.75 12.75
C ASP A 290 6.32 -9.63 11.91
N ALA A 291 7.55 -9.17 11.73
CA ALA A 291 8.64 -9.88 11.08
C ALA A 291 9.68 -10.42 12.08
N THR A 292 9.32 -10.60 13.35
CA THR A 292 10.26 -11.10 14.39
C THR A 292 10.71 -12.54 14.18
N ALA A 293 9.91 -13.35 13.48
CA ALA A 293 10.26 -14.71 13.10
C ALA A 293 11.21 -14.79 11.90
N LEU A 294 11.57 -13.66 11.29
CA LEU A 294 12.56 -13.55 10.22
C LEU A 294 13.86 -12.97 10.78
N VAL A 295 14.98 -13.33 10.15
CA VAL A 295 16.30 -12.80 10.52
C VAL A 295 16.64 -11.64 9.59
N VAL A 296 16.76 -10.44 10.15
CA VAL A 296 17.10 -9.24 9.39
C VAL A 296 18.52 -9.37 8.85
N GLY A 297 18.65 -9.45 7.52
CA GLY A 297 19.93 -9.59 6.80
C GLY A 297 19.99 -10.82 5.90
N GLU A 298 19.28 -11.89 6.26
CA GLU A 298 19.14 -13.10 5.43
C GLU A 298 17.83 -13.05 4.63
N ASP A 299 16.76 -12.62 5.28
CA ASP A 299 15.43 -12.52 4.67
C ASP A 299 15.18 -11.12 4.10
N ARG A 300 15.19 -10.98 2.78
CA ARG A 300 14.77 -9.73 2.12
C ARG A 300 13.24 -9.63 2.10
N LEU A 301 12.72 -8.64 2.83
CA LEU A 301 11.32 -8.22 2.76
C LEU A 301 11.20 -6.95 1.90
N PRO A 302 10.20 -6.85 1.00
CA PRO A 302 9.95 -5.65 0.19
C PRO A 302 9.29 -4.51 1.01
N LEU A 303 9.93 -4.12 2.13
CA LEU A 303 9.46 -3.07 3.03
C LEU A 303 9.51 -1.69 2.36
N SER A 304 10.50 -1.44 1.51
CA SER A 304 10.59 -0.22 0.69
C SER A 304 9.43 -0.07 -0.30
N LEU A 305 8.86 -1.18 -0.79
CA LEU A 305 7.74 -1.17 -1.72
C LEU A 305 6.42 -0.89 -0.99
N HIS A 306 6.11 -1.70 0.01
CA HIS A 306 4.80 -1.69 0.67
C HIS A 306 4.70 -0.69 1.84
N ARG A 307 5.83 -0.29 2.41
CA ARG A 307 5.97 0.74 3.46
C ARG A 307 4.95 0.64 4.62
N PRO A 308 4.87 -0.50 5.33
CA PRO A 308 4.03 -0.64 6.53
C PRO A 308 4.31 0.47 7.56
N ASP A 309 3.30 0.85 8.33
CA ASP A 309 3.40 1.97 9.29
C ASP A 309 4.25 1.59 10.50
N LEU A 310 4.17 0.33 10.92
CA LEU A 310 4.93 -0.25 12.01
C LEU A 310 5.51 -1.60 11.55
N VAL A 311 6.78 -1.85 11.84
CA VAL A 311 7.43 -3.15 11.59
C VAL A 311 8.12 -3.59 12.86
N LEU A 312 7.80 -4.79 13.32
CA LEU A 312 8.54 -5.44 14.38
C LEU A 312 9.52 -6.45 13.78
N CYS A 313 10.80 -6.33 14.06
CA CYS A 313 11.81 -7.25 13.54
C CYS A 313 12.91 -7.51 14.57
N THR A 314 13.72 -8.54 14.33
CA THR A 314 14.88 -8.84 15.18
C THR A 314 16.16 -8.71 14.37
N LEU A 315 17.15 -8.03 14.95
CA LEU A 315 18.49 -7.94 14.41
C LEU A 315 19.38 -8.94 15.14
N ASP A 316 20.05 -9.80 14.38
CA ASP A 316 21.05 -10.71 14.91
C ASP A 316 22.45 -10.11 14.77
N ASP A 317 23.30 -10.27 15.78
CA ASP A 317 24.69 -9.83 15.73
C ASP A 317 25.61 -10.96 15.27
N THR A 318 25.57 -11.20 13.97
CA THR A 318 26.40 -12.18 13.25
C THR A 318 27.92 -12.01 13.44
N HIS A 319 28.39 -10.91 14.04
CA HIS A 319 29.82 -10.63 14.25
C HIS A 319 30.32 -10.88 15.68
N SER A 320 29.42 -11.18 16.62
CA SER A 320 29.79 -11.42 18.02
C SER A 320 30.19 -12.89 18.25
N GLN A 321 31.23 -13.13 19.06
CA GLN A 321 31.63 -14.49 19.45
C GLN A 321 30.61 -15.20 20.37
N GLN A 322 29.45 -14.57 20.63
CA GLN A 322 28.36 -15.08 21.43
C GLN A 322 27.07 -15.12 20.59
N PRO A 323 26.61 -16.31 20.16
CA PRO A 323 25.51 -16.48 19.21
C PRO A 323 24.09 -16.22 19.78
N SER A 324 23.89 -15.23 20.67
CA SER A 324 22.61 -15.11 21.41
C SER A 324 22.04 -13.72 21.63
N ALA A 325 22.72 -12.63 21.27
CA ALA A 325 22.22 -11.29 21.53
C ALA A 325 21.30 -10.79 20.40
N LYS A 326 20.06 -11.29 20.35
CA LYS A 326 19.03 -10.76 19.44
C LYS A 326 18.49 -9.43 19.96
N VAL A 327 18.55 -8.39 19.13
CA VAL A 327 18.01 -7.07 19.46
C VAL A 327 16.65 -6.90 18.79
N THR A 328 15.61 -6.63 19.57
CA THR A 328 14.28 -6.36 19.01
C THR A 328 14.20 -4.90 18.55
N CYS A 329 13.75 -4.71 17.31
CA CYS A 329 13.64 -3.41 16.66
C CYS A 329 12.17 -3.15 16.29
N LEU A 330 11.68 -1.96 16.63
CA LEU A 330 10.42 -1.41 16.15
C LEU A 330 10.72 -0.28 15.17
N LEU A 331 10.34 -0.47 13.91
CA LEU A 331 10.44 0.54 12.87
C LEU A 331 9.10 1.26 12.75
N VAL A 332 9.11 2.59 12.84
CA VAL A 332 7.92 3.43 12.81
C VAL A 332 8.02 4.39 11.63
N ARG A 333 7.08 4.27 10.69
CA ARG A 333 7.01 5.18 9.54
C ARG A 333 6.63 6.58 10.03
N ARG A 334 7.52 7.55 9.82
CA ARG A 334 7.35 8.91 10.35
C ARG A 334 6.08 9.56 9.82
N ARG A 335 5.90 9.52 8.50
CA ARG A 335 4.76 10.17 7.81
C ARG A 335 3.38 9.66 8.20
N SER A 336 3.28 8.43 8.71
CA SER A 336 2.00 7.85 9.15
C SER A 336 1.47 8.50 10.42
N PHE A 337 2.37 9.12 11.20
CA PHE A 337 2.07 9.68 12.51
C PHE A 337 2.64 11.10 12.69
N ASP A 338 2.99 11.75 11.58
CA ASP A 338 3.49 13.11 11.60
C ASP A 338 2.31 14.09 11.70
N THR A 339 2.38 14.96 12.68
CA THR A 339 1.34 15.97 12.98
C THR A 339 1.61 17.30 12.29
N SER A 340 2.80 17.49 11.71
CA SER A 340 3.24 18.74 11.07
C SER A 340 2.57 19.02 9.70
N ALA A 341 1.92 18.02 9.10
CA ALA A 341 1.30 18.12 7.77
C ALA A 341 -0.13 18.70 7.77
N LEU A 342 -0.67 19.12 8.92
CA LEU A 342 -2.01 19.72 8.99
C LEU A 342 -1.94 21.24 8.83
N PRO A 343 -2.74 21.85 7.94
CA PRO A 343 -2.84 23.31 7.89
C PRO A 343 -3.39 23.84 9.24
N PRO A 344 -2.89 24.98 9.74
CA PRO A 344 -3.36 25.54 11.00
C PRO A 344 -4.87 25.83 10.92
N PRO A 345 -5.60 25.67 12.04
CA PRO A 345 -7.03 25.99 12.07
C PRO A 345 -7.20 27.48 11.71
N GLN A 346 -7.99 27.75 10.66
CA GLN A 346 -8.31 29.12 10.28
C GLN A 346 -8.96 29.83 11.47
N PRO A 347 -8.51 31.04 11.83
CA PRO A 347 -9.12 31.79 12.92
C PRO A 347 -10.58 32.07 12.57
N GLN A 348 -11.48 31.60 13.43
CA GLN A 348 -12.90 31.98 13.37
C GLN A 348 -12.97 33.50 13.48
N GLN A 349 -13.29 34.17 12.38
CA GLN A 349 -13.77 35.54 12.42
C GLN A 349 -15.09 35.53 13.21
N LYS A 350 -15.03 36.02 14.45
CA LYS A 350 -16.23 36.48 15.15
C LYS A 350 -16.79 37.65 14.32
N GLN A 351 -17.98 37.45 13.75
CA GLN A 351 -18.90 38.54 13.43
C GLN A 351 -19.92 38.67 14.56
#